data_AF-A0A4V1LPS7-F1
#
_entry.id   AF-A0A4V1LPS7-F1
#
_cell.length_a   1.000
_cell.length_b   1.000
_cell.length_c   1.000
_cell.angle_alpha   90.00
_cell.angle_beta   90.00
_cell.angle_gamma   90.00
#
_symmetry.space_group_name_H-M   'P 1'
#
loop_
_entity.id
_entity.type
_entity.pdbx_description
1 polymer ?
#
loop_
_entity_poly.entity_id
_entity_poly.type
_entity_poly.pdbx_seq_one_letter_code
_entity_poly.pdbx_strand_id
1 'polypeptide(L)' 'MAITELGVLQLSGTKKGKISISNVSEPYGKGTPDIVSIGISLNGKDIEWKSHIPYENLDDVIAILQEASKKKKEEE' A
#
# COMPACT_ATOMS: atom_id res chain seq x y z
N MET A 1 -16.60 -8.96 0.16
CA MET A 1 -15.54 -7.95 0.06
C MET A 1 -15.74 -6.89 1.11
N ALA A 2 -14.80 -6.79 2.05
CA ALA A 2 -14.75 -5.73 3.07
C ALA A 2 -13.39 -5.05 2.99
N ILE A 3 -13.34 -3.74 3.24
CA ILE A 3 -12.10 -2.96 3.27
C ILE A 3 -11.91 -2.43 4.68
N THR A 4 -10.73 -2.66 5.26
CA THR A 4 -10.35 -2.18 6.59
C THR A 4 -9.07 -1.37 6.47
N GLU A 5 -9.11 -0.10 6.86
CA GLU A 5 -7.91 0.75 6.88
C GLU A 5 -6.92 0.23 7.95
N LEU A 6 -5.67 0.04 7.53
CA LEU A 6 -4.55 -0.33 8.41
C LEU A 6 -3.70 0.90 8.77
N GLY A 7 -3.63 1.87 7.87
CA GLY A 7 -2.96 3.13 8.13
C GLY A 7 -2.99 4.09 6.95
N VAL A 8 -2.65 5.35 7.24
CA VAL A 8 -2.56 6.41 6.25
C VAL A 8 -1.41 7.34 6.59
N LEU A 9 -0.69 7.79 5.57
CA LEU A 9 0.37 8.79 5.70
C LEU A 9 0.28 9.83 4.58
N GLN A 10 0.94 10.97 4.79
CA GLN A 10 1.01 12.02 3.77
C GLN A 10 1.94 11.61 2.63
N LEU A 11 1.54 11.93 1.40
CA LEU A 11 2.37 11.77 0.22
C LEU A 11 3.37 12.94 0.13
N SER A 12 4.66 12.64 0.30
CA SER A 12 5.75 13.61 0.18
C SER A 12 5.69 14.37 -1.14
N GLY A 13 5.98 15.68 -1.09
CA GLY A 13 5.94 16.55 -2.27
C GLY A 13 4.54 17.05 -2.64
N THR A 14 3.50 16.70 -1.88
CA THR A 14 2.14 17.19 -2.09
C THR A 14 1.58 17.88 -0.85
N LYS A 15 0.61 18.79 -1.03
CA LYS A 15 -0.06 19.46 0.10
C LYS A 15 -1.15 18.61 0.75
N LYS A 16 -1.79 17.73 -0.03
CA LYS A 16 -3.00 16.99 0.37
C LYS A 16 -2.94 15.51 0.05
N GLY A 17 -1.94 15.07 -0.70
CA GLY A 17 -1.85 13.70 -1.13
C GLY A 17 -1.63 12.76 0.04
N LYS A 18 -2.10 11.52 -0.13
CA LYS A 18 -2.08 10.47 0.89
C LYS A 18 -1.65 9.15 0.28
N ILE A 19 -0.96 8.36 1.10
CA ILE A 19 -0.74 6.94 0.87
C ILE A 19 -1.60 6.22 1.91
N SER A 20 -2.56 5.43 1.47
CA SER A 20 -3.42 4.61 2.32
C SER A 20 -3.06 3.15 2.18
N ILE A 21 -3.10 2.42 3.29
CA ILE A 21 -2.84 0.99 3.34
C ILE A 21 -4.06 0.34 3.99
N SER A 22 -4.65 -0.64 3.33
CA SER A 22 -5.87 -1.30 3.79
C SER A 22 -5.80 -2.81 3.60
N ASN A 23 -6.40 -3.56 4.52
CA ASN A 23 -6.78 -4.93 4.28
C ASN A 23 -8.01 -4.96 3.37
N VAL A 24 -8.04 -5.89 2.43
CA VAL A 24 -9.22 -6.15 1.61
C VAL A 24 -9.55 -7.63 1.72
N SER A 25 -10.68 -7.94 2.34
CA SER A 25 -11.13 -9.31 2.55
C SER A 25 -11.87 -9.86 1.35
N GLU A 26 -11.55 -11.09 0.96
CA GLU A 26 -12.18 -11.80 -0.16
C GLU A 26 -12.33 -10.92 -1.43
N PRO A 27 -11.25 -10.25 -1.91
CA PRO A 27 -11.29 -9.28 -3.00
C PRO A 27 -11.69 -9.90 -4.34
N TYR A 28 -11.51 -11.22 -4.49
CA TYR A 28 -11.78 -11.96 -5.71
C TYR A 28 -12.94 -12.95 -5.57
N GLY A 29 -13.74 -12.80 -4.51
CA GLY A 29 -14.91 -13.62 -4.25
C GLY A 29 -14.79 -14.43 -2.96
N LYS A 30 -15.90 -15.07 -2.58
CA LYS A 30 -16.00 -15.79 -1.32
C LYS A 30 -14.95 -16.91 -1.24
N GLY A 31 -14.24 -16.99 -0.13
CA GLY A 31 -13.20 -17.99 0.14
C GLY A 31 -11.84 -17.68 -0.48
N THR A 32 -11.66 -16.57 -1.20
CA THR A 32 -10.32 -16.19 -1.66
C THR A 32 -9.54 -15.53 -0.51
N PRO A 33 -8.22 -15.70 -0.45
CA PRO A 33 -7.39 -15.04 0.57
C PRO A 33 -7.56 -13.52 0.56
N ASP A 34 -7.41 -12.93 1.74
CA ASP A 34 -7.29 -11.48 1.91
C ASP A 34 -6.02 -10.96 1.24
N ILE A 35 -6.00 -9.66 0.95
CA ILE A 35 -4.82 -8.95 0.41
C ILE A 35 -4.59 -7.66 1.16
N VAL A 36 -3.36 -7.15 1.12
CA VAL A 36 -3.05 -5.75 1.45
C VAL A 36 -3.16 -4.91 0.19
N SER A 37 -3.83 -3.78 0.27
CA SER A 37 -3.93 -2.80 -0.82
C SER A 37 -3.22 -1.52 -0.41
N ILE A 38 -2.34 -1.02 -1.26
CA ILE A 38 -1.71 0.30 -1.13
C ILE A 38 -2.36 1.23 -2.16
N GLY A 39 -2.98 2.31 -1.69
CA GLY A 39 -3.59 3.36 -2.50
C GLY A 39 -2.82 4.67 -2.42
N ILE A 40 -2.71 5.37 -3.54
CA ILE A 40 -2.11 6.70 -3.63
C ILE A 40 -3.17 7.69 -4.13
N SER A 41 -3.33 8.77 -3.38
CA SER A 41 -4.20 9.90 -3.71
C SER A 41 -3.36 11.17 -3.81
N LEU A 42 -3.53 12.00 -4.85
CA LEU A 42 -2.88 13.31 -4.93
C LEU A 42 -3.72 14.40 -4.24
N ASN A 43 -5.04 14.24 -4.20
CA ASN A 43 -5.96 15.22 -3.64
C ASN A 43 -6.45 14.89 -2.21
N GLY A 44 -6.08 13.70 -1.70
CA GLY A 44 -6.42 13.18 -0.38
C GLY A 44 -7.80 12.52 -0.28
N LYS A 45 -8.48 12.31 -1.42
CA LYS A 45 -9.83 11.75 -1.52
C LYS A 45 -9.90 10.60 -2.53
N ASP A 46 -9.59 10.89 -3.79
CA ASP A 46 -9.65 9.91 -4.88
C ASP A 46 -8.39 9.05 -4.86
N ILE A 47 -8.46 7.78 -5.28
CA ILE A 47 -7.26 6.92 -5.38
C ILE A 47 -6.91 6.79 -6.85
N GLU A 48 -5.82 7.45 -7.26
CA GLU A 48 -5.29 7.46 -8.62
C GLU A 48 -4.53 6.17 -8.94
N TRP A 49 -3.77 5.66 -7.97
CA TRP A 49 -3.00 4.43 -8.13
C TRP A 49 -3.30 3.47 -6.99
N LYS A 50 -3.46 2.18 -7.30
CA LYS A 50 -3.61 1.12 -6.31
C LYS A 50 -2.86 -0.14 -6.70
N SER A 51 -2.36 -0.87 -5.73
CA SER A 51 -1.73 -2.17 -5.92
C SER A 51 -2.25 -3.15 -4.87
N HIS A 52 -2.71 -4.31 -5.31
CA HIS A 52 -3.08 -5.42 -4.43
C HIS A 52 -1.87 -6.34 -4.25
N ILE A 53 -1.54 -6.64 -3.00
CA ILE A 53 -0.40 -7.46 -2.60
C ILE A 53 -0.96 -8.61 -1.77
N PRO A 54 -0.91 -9.86 -2.26
CA PRO A 54 -1.26 -11.02 -1.45
C PRO A 54 -0.42 -11.09 -0.18
N TYR A 55 -1.03 -11.46 0.94
CA TYR A 55 -0.28 -11.60 2.21
C TYR A 55 0.84 -12.62 2.11
N GLU A 56 0.69 -13.65 1.29
CA GLU A 56 1.74 -14.65 1.03
C GLU A 56 3.03 -14.05 0.45
N ASN A 57 2.96 -12.89 -0.20
CA ASN A 57 4.13 -12.20 -0.77
C ASN A 57 4.55 -10.98 0.05
N LEU A 58 3.84 -10.66 1.14
CA LEU A 58 4.01 -9.38 1.83
C LEU A 58 5.39 -9.22 2.47
N ASP A 59 5.91 -10.27 3.11
CA ASP A 59 7.21 -10.23 3.77
C ASP A 59 8.35 -10.00 2.77
N ASP A 60 8.30 -10.67 1.61
CA ASP A 60 9.28 -10.49 0.54
C ASP A 60 9.25 -9.07 -0.04
N VAL A 61 8.03 -8.54 -0.27
CA VAL A 61 7.85 -7.16 -0.71
C VAL A 61 8.43 -6.18 0.32
N ILE A 62 8.16 -6.39 1.61
CA ILE A 62 8.70 -5.54 2.68
C ILE A 62 10.23 -5.58 2.68
N ALA A 63 10.84 -6.76 2.56
CA ALA A 63 12.29 -6.92 2.52
C ALA A 63 12.91 -6.14 1.34
N ILE A 64 12.32 -6.24 0.15
CA ILE A 64 12.78 -5.51 -1.05
C ILE A 64 12.64 -4.00 -0.86
N LEU A 65 11.51 -3.52 -0.32
CA LEU A 65 11.29 -2.09 -0.07
C LEU A 65 12.26 -1.53 0.96
N GLN A 66 12.56 -2.28 2.02
CA GLN A 66 13.55 -1.90 3.03
C GLN A 66 14.96 -1.81 2.43
N GLU A 67 15.35 -2.78 1.60
CA GLU A 67 16.65 -2.75 0.92
C GLU A 67 16.74 -1.55 -0.04
N ALA A 68 15.69 -1.28 -0.81
CA ALA A 68 15.62 -0.12 -1.71
C ALA A 68 15.76 1.20 -0.93
N SER A 69 15.09 1.32 0.23
CA SER A 69 15.22 2.50 1.11
C SER A 69 16.63 2.67 1.66
N LYS A 70 17.29 1.57 2.05
CA LYS A 70 18.68 1.59 2.53
C LYS A 70 19.63 2.06 1.43
N LYS A 71 19.57 1.43 0.25
CA LYS A 71 20.41 1.79 -0.91
C LYS A 71 20.27 3.27 -1.27
N LYS A 72 19.04 3.80 -1.28
CA LYS A 72 18.80 5.20 -1.62
C LYS A 72 19.51 6.17 -0.68
N LYS A 73 19.55 5.88 0.62
CA LYS A 73 20.22 6.71 1.63
C LYS A 73 21.74 6.65 1.56
N GLU A 74 22.29 5.58 1.00
CA GLU A 74 23.75 5.42 0.80
C GLU A 74 24.24 6.18 -0.45
N GLU A 75 23.33 6.52 -1.37
CA GLU A 75 23.60 7.33 -2.57
C GLU A 75 23.51 8.85 -2.32
N GLU A 76 22.96 9.27 -1.18
CA GLU A 76 22.78 10.67 -0.75
C GLU A 76 23.93 11.15 0.14
#